data_AF-A0A937L942-F1
#
_entry.id   AF-A0A937L942-F1
#
_cell.length_a   1.000
_cell.length_b   1.000
_cell.length_c   1.000
_cell.angle_alpha   90.00
_cell.angle_beta   90.00
_cell.angle_gamma   90.00
#
_symmetry.space_group_name_H-M   'P 1'
#
loop_
_entity.id
_entity.type
_entity.pdbx_description
1 polymer ?
#
loop_
_entity_poly.entity_id
_entity_poly.type
_entity_poly.pdbx_seq_one_letter_code
_entity_poly.pdbx_strand_id
1 'polypeptide(L)'
;QHNLLWGEAPARAEIRRLVHWFEYKFSREVGTPLLSERVIKRFSGEGTISSVVMRAAMSNLQIHLDYIDWLAEQGNWLTGRQISLADLAAAAHLSVLDFLGDIDWSRHPEAKSWYAKMKSRPSFRDLLGDQVSGLTPPDHYCDLDF
;
A
#
# COMPACT_ATOMS: atom_id res chain seq x y z
N GLN A 1 -23.91 -10.00 2.15
CA GLN A 1 -22.96 -9.11 2.86
C GLN A 1 -21.58 -9.74 2.74
N HIS A 2 -20.57 -9.00 2.26
CA HIS A 2 -19.19 -9.52 2.22
C HIS A 2 -18.59 -9.43 3.62
N ASN A 3 -18.33 -10.57 4.27
CA ASN A 3 -17.65 -10.59 5.55
C ASN A 3 -16.13 -10.48 5.32
N LEU A 4 -15.53 -9.33 5.63
CA LEU A 4 -14.10 -9.06 5.48
C LEU A 4 -13.23 -9.67 6.62
N LEU A 5 -13.89 -10.24 7.63
CA LEU A 5 -13.30 -11.07 8.69
C LEU A 5 -13.94 -12.47 8.63
N TRP A 6 -13.76 -13.12 7.48
CA TRP A 6 -14.31 -14.43 7.19
C TRP A 6 -13.55 -15.55 7.92
N GLY A 7 -14.17 -16.74 7.90
CA GLY A 7 -13.60 -17.97 8.46
C GLY A 7 -13.64 -18.05 9.98
N GLU A 8 -13.05 -19.13 10.49
CA GLU A 8 -12.94 -19.43 11.91
C GLU A 8 -11.82 -18.64 12.59
N ALA A 9 -11.64 -18.84 13.90
CA ALA A 9 -10.64 -18.13 14.70
C ALA A 9 -9.24 -18.06 14.06
N PRO A 10 -8.66 -19.12 13.46
CA PRO A 10 -7.35 -19.04 12.81
C PRO A 10 -7.32 -18.09 11.60
N ALA A 11 -8.33 -18.17 10.72
CA ALA A 11 -8.41 -17.29 9.55
C ALA A 11 -8.58 -15.82 9.98
N ARG A 12 -9.44 -15.57 10.96
CA ARG A 12 -9.64 -14.22 11.50
C ARG A 12 -8.44 -13.69 12.25
N ALA A 13 -7.60 -14.55 12.83
CA ALA A 13 -6.34 -14.16 13.45
C ALA A 13 -5.33 -13.74 12.39
N GLU A 14 -5.23 -14.48 11.29
CA GLU A 14 -4.32 -14.15 10.18
C GLU A 14 -4.69 -12.83 9.49
N ILE A 15 -5.98 -12.60 9.24
CA ILE A 15 -6.46 -11.31 8.71
C ILE A 15 -6.03 -10.16 9.63
N ARG A 16 -6.20 -10.31 10.96
CA ARG A 16 -5.81 -9.27 11.92
C ARG A 16 -4.29 -9.12 12.04
N ARG A 17 -3.53 -10.21 11.91
CA ARG A 17 -2.06 -10.18 11.91
C ARG A 17 -1.56 -9.31 10.76
N LEU A 18 -2.10 -9.49 9.55
CA LEU A 18 -1.73 -8.68 8.39
C LEU A 18 -2.25 -7.24 8.49
N VAL A 19 -3.47 -7.01 8.98
CA VAL A 19 -3.94 -5.64 9.26
C VAL A 19 -2.97 -4.93 10.22
N HIS A 20 -2.59 -5.58 11.33
CA HIS A 20 -1.61 -5.02 12.26
C HIS A 20 -0.23 -4.81 11.61
N TRP A 21 0.19 -5.70 10.71
CA TRP A 21 1.43 -5.53 9.95
C TRP A 21 1.43 -4.22 9.15
N PHE A 22 0.35 -3.90 8.44
CA PHE A 22 0.25 -2.68 7.65
C PHE A 22 0.08 -1.43 8.54
N GLU A 23 -0.90 -1.45 9.43
CA GLU A 23 -1.25 -0.30 10.28
C GLU A 23 -0.13 0.08 11.26
N TYR A 24 0.68 -0.88 11.71
CA TYR A 24 1.76 -0.63 12.66
C TYR A 24 3.15 -0.71 12.05
N LYS A 25 3.56 -1.88 11.51
CA LYS A 25 4.94 -2.09 11.06
C LYS A 25 5.23 -1.29 9.80
N PHE A 26 4.44 -1.51 8.74
CA PHE A 26 4.60 -0.81 7.46
C PHE A 26 4.43 0.71 7.63
N SER A 27 3.41 1.14 8.38
CA SER A 27 3.18 2.55 8.66
C SER A 27 4.39 3.20 9.36
N ARG A 28 5.01 2.54 10.34
CA ARG A 28 6.18 3.09 11.05
C ARG A 28 7.47 3.04 10.22
N GLU A 29 7.67 2.00 9.43
CA GLU A 29 8.92 1.75 8.72
C GLU A 29 8.98 2.41 7.34
N VAL A 30 7.82 2.71 6.74
CA VAL A 30 7.69 3.22 5.37
C VAL A 30 6.74 4.42 5.30
N GLY A 31 5.46 4.23 5.64
CA GLY A 31 4.41 5.23 5.38
C GLY A 31 4.66 6.57 6.08
N THR A 32 4.84 6.55 7.40
CA THR A 32 5.05 7.75 8.22
C THR A 32 6.34 8.48 7.82
N PRO A 33 7.51 7.82 7.67
CA PRO A 33 8.72 8.48 7.19
C PRO A 33 8.55 9.14 5.82
N LEU A 34 8.02 8.44 4.81
CA LEU A 34 7.87 8.97 3.46
C LEU A 34 6.88 10.13 3.40
N LEU A 35 5.73 10.00 4.07
CA LEU A 35 4.75 11.07 4.17
C LEU A 35 5.30 12.30 4.88
N SER A 36 6.01 12.11 6.00
CA SER A 36 6.60 13.21 6.75
C SER A 36 7.57 14.00 5.90
N GLU A 37 8.48 13.31 5.21
CA GLU A 37 9.51 13.94 4.40
C GLU A 37 8.98 14.55 3.09
N ARG A 38 8.07 13.88 2.37
CA ARG A 38 7.62 14.32 1.03
C ARG A 38 6.39 15.22 1.04
N VAL A 39 5.51 15.04 2.01
CA VAL A 39 4.20 15.71 2.08
C VAL A 39 4.21 16.72 3.21
N ILE A 40 4.35 16.26 4.45
CA ILE A 40 4.14 17.13 5.63
C ILE A 40 5.14 18.29 5.65
N LYS A 41 6.45 18.03 5.56
CA LYS A 41 7.48 19.09 5.55
C LYS A 41 7.31 20.09 4.40
N ARG A 42 6.86 19.60 3.24
CA ARG A 42 6.59 20.47 2.07
C ARG A 42 5.47 21.47 2.37
N PHE A 43 4.42 21.07 3.07
CA PHE A 43 3.30 21.95 3.41
C PHE A 43 3.52 22.78 4.67
N SER A 44 4.23 22.24 5.67
CA SER A 44 4.53 22.98 6.92
C SER A 44 5.65 24.01 6.75
N GLY A 45 6.44 23.91 5.67
CA GLY A 45 7.64 24.74 5.49
C GLY A 45 8.77 24.36 6.45
N GLU A 46 8.65 23.22 7.14
CA GLU A 46 9.63 22.77 8.14
C GLU A 46 10.77 21.99 7.49
N GLY A 47 11.96 22.60 7.53
CA GLY A 47 13.22 21.91 7.27
C GLY A 47 13.40 21.38 5.84
N THR A 48 14.54 20.74 5.61
CA THR A 48 14.86 20.08 4.35
C THR A 48 14.55 18.59 4.41
N ILE A 49 14.23 18.00 3.26
CA ILE A 49 14.05 16.55 3.11
C ILE A 49 15.32 15.81 3.54
N SER A 50 15.19 14.85 4.45
CA SER A 50 16.30 14.01 4.90
C SER A 50 16.55 12.84 3.96
N SER A 51 17.64 12.89 3.20
CA SER A 51 18.04 11.80 2.30
C SER A 51 18.38 10.49 3.02
N VAL A 52 18.72 10.56 4.31
CA VAL A 52 18.97 9.37 5.15
C VAL A 52 17.65 8.67 5.49
N VAL A 53 16.64 9.43 5.92
CA VAL A 53 15.30 8.89 6.23
C VAL A 53 14.65 8.34 4.98
N MET A 54 14.72 9.08 3.86
CA MET A 54 14.19 8.64 2.57
C MET A 54 14.80 7.31 2.14
N ARG A 55 16.13 7.17 2.17
CA ARG A 55 16.79 5.90 1.78
C ARG A 55 16.42 4.75 2.70
N ALA A 56 16.35 4.97 4.01
CA ALA A 56 15.97 3.93 4.96
C ALA A 56 14.53 3.45 4.70
N ALA A 57 13.58 4.38 4.53
CA ALA A 57 12.18 4.05 4.26
C ALA A 57 12.01 3.35 2.90
N MET A 58 12.71 3.80 1.86
CA MET A 58 12.69 3.15 0.54
C MET A 58 13.29 1.75 0.57
N SER A 59 14.34 1.52 1.36
CA SER A 59 14.91 0.18 1.55
C SER A 59 13.94 -0.75 2.29
N ASN A 60 13.23 -0.25 3.31
CA ASN A 60 12.21 -1.02 4.01
C ASN A 60 11.00 -1.32 3.12
N LEU A 61 10.61 -0.38 2.26
CA LEU A 61 9.54 -0.57 1.29
C LEU A 61 9.82 -1.79 0.39
N GLN A 62 11.05 -1.97 -0.08
CA GLN A 62 11.39 -3.13 -0.90
C GLN A 62 11.16 -4.45 -0.16
N ILE A 63 11.58 -4.54 1.11
CA ILE A 63 11.36 -5.74 1.96
C ILE A 63 9.86 -6.01 2.14
N HIS A 64 9.06 -4.96 2.31
CA HIS A 64 7.62 -5.09 2.44
C HIS A 64 6.94 -5.50 1.13
N LEU A 65 7.37 -4.97 0.00
CA LEU A 65 6.86 -5.36 -1.32
C LEU A 65 7.22 -6.81 -1.64
N ASP A 66 8.43 -7.27 -1.34
CA ASP A 66 8.83 -8.68 -1.47
C ASP A 66 7.88 -9.59 -0.67
N TYR A 67 7.49 -9.16 0.54
CA TYR A 67 6.55 -9.91 1.37
C TYR A 67 5.11 -9.91 0.81
N ILE A 68 4.66 -8.78 0.26
CA ILE A 68 3.34 -8.69 -0.40
C ILE A 68 3.32 -9.56 -1.65
N ASP A 69 4.38 -9.55 -2.44
CA ASP A 69 4.55 -10.35 -3.64
C ASP A 69 4.46 -11.85 -3.30
N TRP A 70 5.21 -12.29 -2.29
CA TRP A 70 5.13 -13.66 -1.77
C TRP A 70 3.74 -14.06 -1.24
N LEU A 71 3.02 -13.16 -0.57
CA LEU A 71 1.65 -13.43 -0.14
C LEU A 71 0.68 -13.52 -1.32
N ALA A 72 0.85 -12.67 -2.32
CA ALA A 72 0.03 -12.63 -3.53
C ALA A 72 0.26 -13.84 -4.44
N GLU A 73 1.46 -14.41 -4.45
CA GLU A 73 1.78 -15.65 -5.18
C GLU A 73 1.00 -16.86 -4.64
N GLN A 74 0.75 -16.90 -3.33
CA GLN A 74 0.12 -18.06 -2.67
C GLN A 74 -1.40 -18.15 -2.87
N GLY A 75 -2.05 -17.12 -3.39
CA GLY A 75 -3.49 -17.13 -3.57
C GLY A 75 -4.05 -15.84 -4.17
N ASN A 76 -5.35 -15.82 -4.41
CA ASN A 76 -5.97 -14.66 -5.07
C ASN A 76 -5.95 -13.36 -4.24
N TRP A 77 -5.76 -13.46 -2.92
CA TRP A 77 -5.78 -12.38 -1.94
C TRP A 77 -4.71 -12.63 -0.86
N LEU A 78 -4.31 -11.61 -0.09
CA LEU A 78 -3.17 -11.71 0.84
C LEU A 78 -3.35 -12.77 1.95
N THR A 79 -4.60 -13.10 2.28
CA THR A 79 -4.94 -14.15 3.26
C THR A 79 -5.46 -15.43 2.61
N GLY A 80 -5.28 -15.61 1.30
CA GLY A 80 -5.68 -16.80 0.55
C GLY A 80 -6.91 -16.60 -0.33
N ARG A 81 -8.01 -17.29 0.00
CA ARG A 81 -9.11 -17.54 -0.98
C ARG A 81 -10.06 -16.36 -1.21
N GLN A 82 -10.22 -15.46 -0.24
CA GLN A 82 -11.21 -14.39 -0.28
C GLN A 82 -10.62 -13.06 0.17
N ILE A 83 -11.10 -11.96 -0.43
CA ILE A 83 -10.75 -10.61 -0.03
C ILE A 83 -11.10 -10.38 1.44
N SER A 84 -10.23 -9.66 2.15
CA SER A 84 -10.34 -9.42 3.59
C SER A 84 -9.97 -7.98 3.96
N LEU A 85 -10.04 -7.65 5.25
CA LEU A 85 -9.51 -6.39 5.76
C LEU A 85 -8.00 -6.24 5.52
N ALA A 86 -7.24 -7.35 5.44
CA ALA A 86 -5.81 -7.29 5.18
C ALA A 86 -5.52 -6.69 3.80
N ASP A 87 -6.30 -7.08 2.79
CA ASP A 87 -6.15 -6.56 1.43
C ASP A 87 -6.46 -5.06 1.37
N LEU A 88 -7.50 -4.62 2.10
CA LEU A 88 -7.88 -3.21 2.17
C LEU A 88 -6.81 -2.37 2.88
N ALA A 89 -6.29 -2.84 4.01
CA ALA A 89 -5.23 -2.15 4.73
C ALA A 89 -3.97 -2.02 3.86
N ALA A 90 -3.55 -3.11 3.23
CA ALA A 90 -2.42 -3.11 2.31
C ALA A 90 -2.63 -2.13 1.14
N ALA A 91 -3.76 -2.23 0.44
CA ALA A 91 -4.04 -1.41 -0.73
C ALA A 91 -4.19 0.08 -0.40
N ALA A 92 -4.70 0.43 0.78
CA ALA A 92 -4.77 1.81 1.25
C ALA A 92 -3.38 2.40 1.50
N HIS A 93 -2.46 1.64 2.10
CA HIS A 93 -1.09 2.09 2.27
C HIS A 93 -0.35 2.21 0.92
N LEU A 94 -0.51 1.23 0.03
CA LEU A 94 0.15 1.26 -1.28
C LEU A 94 -0.43 2.34 -2.20
N SER A 95 -1.72 2.70 -2.10
CA SER A 95 -2.27 3.79 -2.92
C SER A 95 -1.61 5.13 -2.65
N VAL A 96 -1.27 5.41 -1.40
CA VAL A 96 -0.54 6.64 -1.06
C VAL A 96 0.85 6.62 -1.67
N LEU A 97 1.55 5.48 -1.64
CA LEU A 97 2.89 5.38 -2.20
C LEU A 97 2.89 5.36 -3.73
N ASP A 98 1.89 4.75 -4.35
CA ASP A 98 1.68 4.78 -5.80
C ASP A 98 1.34 6.20 -6.28
N PHE A 99 0.50 6.92 -5.54
CA PHE A 99 0.22 8.35 -5.77
C PHE A 99 1.51 9.19 -5.72
N LEU A 100 2.44 8.86 -4.84
CA LEU A 100 3.73 9.54 -4.73
C LEU A 100 4.77 9.05 -5.75
N GLY A 101 4.50 7.97 -6.48
CA GLY A 101 5.44 7.36 -7.42
C GLY A 101 6.63 6.65 -6.74
N ASP A 102 6.44 6.14 -5.52
CA ASP A 102 7.50 5.45 -4.76
C ASP A 102 7.63 3.96 -5.11
N ILE A 103 6.67 3.37 -5.85
CA ILE A 103 6.65 1.93 -6.12
C ILE A 103 7.15 1.63 -7.53
N ASP A 104 8.18 0.79 -7.64
CA ASP A 104 8.58 0.14 -8.88
C ASP A 104 7.90 -1.23 -9.00
N TRP A 105 6.74 -1.25 -9.65
CA TRP A 105 5.92 -2.45 -9.82
C TRP A 105 6.57 -3.52 -10.71
N SER A 106 7.58 -3.17 -11.51
CA SER A 106 8.24 -4.13 -12.41
C SER A 106 9.00 -5.24 -11.67
N ARG A 107 9.34 -4.98 -10.40
CA ARG A 107 10.09 -5.91 -9.53
C ARG A 107 9.19 -6.84 -8.73
N HIS A 108 7.88 -6.58 -8.68
CA HIS A 108 6.91 -7.25 -7.82
C HIS A 108 5.64 -7.63 -8.62
N PRO A 109 5.74 -8.57 -9.58
CA PRO A 109 4.68 -8.85 -10.54
C PRO A 109 3.41 -9.43 -9.90
N GLU A 110 3.52 -10.25 -8.86
CA GLU A 110 2.36 -10.83 -8.17
C GLU A 110 1.66 -9.77 -7.32
N ALA A 111 2.43 -8.93 -6.63
CA ALA A 111 1.91 -7.76 -5.92
C ALA A 111 1.23 -6.78 -6.89
N LYS A 112 1.80 -6.55 -8.06
CA LYS A 112 1.22 -5.71 -9.12
C LYS A 112 -0.13 -6.26 -9.58
N SER A 113 -0.20 -7.54 -9.92
CA SER A 113 -1.43 -8.23 -10.33
C SER A 113 -2.50 -8.18 -9.23
N TRP A 114 -2.10 -8.42 -7.98
CA TRP A 114 -2.97 -8.28 -6.83
C TRP A 114 -3.48 -6.84 -6.64
N TYR A 115 -2.60 -5.84 -6.77
CA TYR A 115 -2.96 -4.44 -6.60
C TYR A 115 -3.88 -3.94 -7.71
N ALA A 116 -3.66 -4.35 -8.96
CA ALA A 116 -4.57 -4.07 -10.08
C ALA A 116 -5.98 -4.60 -9.79
N LYS A 117 -6.12 -5.83 -9.27
CA LYS A 117 -7.44 -6.35 -8.83
C LYS A 117 -8.10 -5.50 -7.76
N MET A 118 -7.34 -4.92 -6.84
CA MET A 118 -7.85 -4.00 -5.80
C MET A 118 -8.27 -2.67 -6.39
N LYS A 119 -7.44 -2.10 -7.27
CA LYS A 119 -7.63 -0.82 -7.95
C LYS A 119 -8.88 -0.79 -8.82
N SER A 120 -9.20 -1.91 -9.46
CA SER A 120 -10.37 -2.06 -10.34
C SER A 120 -11.72 -2.17 -9.60
N ARG A 121 -11.72 -2.20 -8.26
CA ARG A 121 -12.95 -2.34 -7.47
C ARG A 121 -13.68 -1.00 -7.34
N PRO A 122 -15.03 -0.98 -7.34
CA PRO A 122 -15.79 0.26 -7.17
C PRO A 122 -15.44 1.07 -5.92
N SER A 123 -15.08 0.40 -4.81
CA SER A 123 -14.67 1.04 -3.56
C SER A 123 -13.34 1.79 -3.65
N PHE A 124 -12.55 1.56 -4.70
CA PHE A 124 -11.26 2.20 -4.91
C PHE A 124 -11.36 3.45 -5.80
N ARG A 125 -12.49 3.61 -6.52
CA ARG A 125 -12.66 4.67 -7.52
C ARG A 125 -12.46 6.07 -6.93
N ASP A 126 -12.97 6.30 -5.72
CA ASP A 126 -12.87 7.61 -5.07
C ASP A 126 -11.40 7.93 -4.73
N LEU A 127 -10.61 6.93 -4.29
CA LEU A 127 -9.17 7.10 -4.04
C LEU A 127 -8.41 7.47 -5.31
N LEU A 128 -8.75 6.86 -6.46
CA LEU A 128 -8.12 7.21 -7.75
C LEU A 128 -8.50 8.61 -8.24
N GLY A 129 -9.59 9.17 -7.71
CA GLY A 129 -10.00 10.54 -7.96
C GLY A 129 -9.34 11.56 -7.03
N ASP A 130 -8.57 11.12 -6.03
CA ASP A 130 -7.98 12.02 -5.05
C ASP A 130 -6.99 12.99 -5.72
N GLN A 131 -7.13 14.27 -5.37
CA GLN A 131 -6.18 15.31 -5.74
C GLN A 131 -5.65 15.97 -4.49
N VAL A 132 -4.32 16.07 -4.41
CA VAL A 132 -3.63 16.76 -3.32
C VAL A 132 -2.94 17.99 -3.89
N SER A 133 -3.39 19.18 -3.50
CA SER A 133 -2.88 20.46 -3.99
C SER A 133 -1.35 20.53 -3.92
N GLY A 134 -0.68 20.80 -5.05
CA GLY A 134 0.79 20.89 -5.10
C GLY A 134 1.52 19.55 -5.19
N LEU A 135 0.79 18.44 -5.31
CA LEU A 135 1.31 17.14 -5.71
C LEU A 135 0.63 16.72 -7.01
N THR A 136 1.40 16.12 -7.90
CA THR A 136 0.90 15.54 -9.15
C THR A 136 1.21 14.05 -9.12
N PRO A 137 0.20 13.18 -9.16
CA PRO A 137 0.45 11.74 -9.22
C PRO A 137 1.06 11.35 -10.57
N PRO A 138 1.76 10.21 -10.64
CA PRO A 138 2.18 9.61 -11.90
C PRO A 138 0.99 9.33 -12.83
N ASP A 139 1.23 9.34 -14.15
CA ASP A 139 0.18 9.07 -15.15
C ASP A 139 -0.50 7.71 -14.95
N HIS A 140 0.25 6.74 -14.44
CA HIS A 140 -0.23 5.38 -14.18
C HIS A 140 -1.10 5.27 -12.92
N TYR A 141 -1.18 6.32 -12.08
CA TYR A 141 -1.93 6.26 -10.82
C TYR A 141 -3.42 6.01 -11.03
N CYS A 142 -4.02 6.55 -12.10
CA CYS A 142 -5.43 6.29 -12.42
C CYS A 142 -5.63 5.15 -13.43
N ASP A 143 -4.54 4.64 -14.01
CA ASP A 143 -4.58 3.55 -14.98
C ASP A 143 -4.80 2.21 -14.28
N LEU A 144 -5.76 1.42 -14.77
CA LEU A 144 -6.05 0.08 -14.26
C LEU A 144 -5.14 -0.99 -14.89
N ASP A 145 -4.51 -0.68 -16.02
CA ASP A 145 -3.62 -1.56 -16.79
C ASP A 145 -2.13 -1.18 -16.65
N PHE A 146 -1.80 -0.37 -15.62
CA PHE A 146 -0.44 0.07 -15.26
C PHE A 146 0.55 -1.09 -15.12
#